data_AF-V9MW36-F1
#
_entry.id   AF-V9MW36-F1
#
_cell.length_a   1.000
_cell.length_b   1.000
_cell.length_c   1.000
_cell.angle_alpha   90.00
_cell.angle_beta   90.00
_cell.angle_gamma   90.00
#
_symmetry.space_group_name_H-M   'P 1'
#
loop_
_entity.id
_entity.type
_entity.pdbx_description
1 polymer ?
#
loop_
_entity_poly.entity_id
_entity_poly.type
_entity_poly.pdbx_seq_one_letter_code
_entity_poly.pdbx_strand_id
1 'polypeptide(L)'
;MSYVLATPEMVAAAANNLAQIGSTLSAANAAALAPTTGVLAAGADEVSAAVASLFSGHAQAYQTLGTQAAAFHERFIQALSTAAGAYGSAEAANASPLQQALNVINAPTQTLLGRPLIGNGTNGAPGTGQAGGPGGLLYGNGGNGGSGGVGQAGGAGGSAGLIGIGGTGGAGGAGAVGGVGGNGGWLYGNGGAGGLGGTGVAGVNGGMGAAGGAGGNAYLFGSGGAGGQGGMGAAGADGVNPTPTGTADAGSTGTDQTLGGNAIGGNGGPGDAGDAMTSGGAGGSGGNAVSTVNGDAVGGEGGKGGEGAYGGAGGAGGSAASIGNAAIGGNGGAGGNAQAPGGVGGAGGEGGDAQVGTNSPSNAEAGNGGSGGNGFDSFASGGTGGAGGTGGAGGRGGLLIGDGGAGGAGGVGGTGGSGAPGGGGGAGGDGGAANTDSAGSSRKAFGGDGGVGGDGASALGTGGEGGIGGQGGNGGAGGLLIGNGGAGGVGGTAGAGGTGGSGGAGGAGGAGGGGTNSGPGAAFGGNGNTGGNGGNGGAPGALGGKGGSGGLIGRAGSDGGVGAGGAGGAGGAGGTGGEGGTGGDGKTTDGNPGMGGSPGSAGQPGQPG
;
A
#
# COMPACT_ATOMS: atom_id res chain seq x y z
N MET A 1 -16.34 -56.73 -11.07
CA MET A 1 -17.40 -55.71 -10.96
C MET A 1 -16.76 -54.34 -11.08
N SER A 2 -17.22 -53.47 -11.97
CA SER A 2 -16.71 -52.09 -12.06
C SER A 2 -17.29 -51.27 -10.92
N TYR A 3 -16.44 -50.64 -10.11
CA TYR A 3 -16.89 -49.68 -9.10
C TYR A 3 -17.35 -48.39 -9.79
N VAL A 4 -18.57 -47.96 -9.48
CA VAL A 4 -19.09 -46.64 -9.89
C VAL A 4 -18.87 -45.69 -8.71
N LEU A 5 -18.08 -44.64 -8.91
CA LEU A 5 -17.89 -43.53 -7.96
C LEU A 5 -18.80 -42.38 -8.41
N ALA A 6 -19.75 -42.00 -7.56
CA ALA A 6 -20.59 -40.82 -7.74
C ALA A 6 -20.35 -39.88 -6.55
N THR A 7 -20.25 -38.57 -6.79
CA THR A 7 -20.15 -37.52 -5.76
C THR A 7 -21.48 -36.78 -5.69
N PRO A 8 -22.41 -37.15 -4.79
CA PRO A 8 -23.77 -36.62 -4.76
C PRO A 8 -23.83 -35.08 -4.68
N GLU A 9 -22.89 -34.47 -3.96
CA GLU A 9 -22.79 -33.02 -3.78
C GLU A 9 -22.51 -32.29 -5.10
N MET A 10 -21.62 -32.84 -5.92
CA MET A 10 -21.30 -32.26 -7.25
C MET A 10 -22.48 -32.39 -8.21
N VAL A 11 -23.23 -33.49 -8.13
CA VAL A 11 -24.41 -33.73 -8.97
C VAL A 11 -25.56 -32.78 -8.59
N ALA A 12 -25.76 -32.55 -7.29
CA ALA A 12 -26.72 -31.57 -6.79
C ALA A 12 -26.34 -30.12 -7.15
N ALA A 13 -25.06 -29.77 -7.06
CA ALA A 13 -24.56 -28.46 -7.49
C ALA A 13 -24.76 -28.25 -9.00
N ALA A 14 -24.48 -29.27 -9.82
CA ALA A 14 -24.73 -29.23 -11.25
C ALA A 14 -26.22 -29.05 -11.60
N ALA A 15 -27.13 -29.74 -10.90
CA ALA A 15 -28.57 -29.59 -11.08
C ALA A 15 -29.05 -28.16 -10.79
N ASN A 16 -28.53 -27.51 -9.74
CA ASN A 16 -28.85 -26.11 -9.40
C ASN A 16 -28.32 -25.12 -10.46
N ASN A 17 -27.08 -25.32 -10.92
CA ASN A 17 -26.50 -24.49 -11.98
C ASN A 17 -27.29 -24.62 -13.29
N LEU A 18 -27.70 -25.83 -13.65
CA LEU A 18 -28.56 -26.07 -14.80
C LEU A 18 -29.94 -25.41 -14.64
N ALA A 19 -30.53 -25.44 -13.45
CA ALA A 19 -31.79 -24.75 -13.18
C ALA A 19 -31.67 -23.22 -13.37
N GLN A 20 -30.56 -22.63 -12.92
CA GLN A 20 -30.27 -21.21 -13.15
C GLN A 20 -30.12 -20.89 -14.65
N ILE A 21 -29.37 -21.69 -15.41
CA ILE A 21 -29.22 -21.53 -16.87
C ILE A 21 -30.58 -21.66 -17.58
N GLY A 22 -31.42 -22.61 -17.15
CA GLY A 22 -32.76 -22.77 -17.71
C GLY A 22 -33.64 -21.54 -17.48
N SER A 23 -33.58 -20.97 -16.27
CA SER A 23 -34.31 -19.75 -15.90
C SER A 23 -33.86 -18.53 -16.73
N THR A 24 -32.54 -18.32 -16.87
CA THR A 24 -32.01 -17.19 -17.65
C THR A 24 -32.35 -17.32 -19.14
N LEU A 25 -32.26 -18.54 -19.69
CA LEU A 25 -32.60 -18.80 -21.09
C LEU A 25 -34.10 -18.62 -21.35
N SER A 26 -34.96 -19.06 -20.43
CA SER A 26 -36.41 -18.87 -20.53
C SER A 26 -36.78 -17.37 -20.50
N ALA A 27 -36.18 -16.60 -19.59
CA ALA A 27 -36.37 -15.16 -19.52
C ALA A 27 -35.89 -14.43 -20.78
N ALA A 28 -34.74 -14.81 -21.33
CA ALA A 28 -34.20 -14.24 -22.56
C ALA A 28 -35.09 -14.55 -23.78
N ASN A 29 -35.55 -15.81 -23.93
CA ASN A 29 -36.45 -16.22 -25.01
C ASN A 29 -37.81 -15.51 -24.91
N ALA A 30 -38.32 -15.28 -23.70
CA ALA A 30 -39.55 -14.51 -23.48
C ALA A 30 -39.39 -13.03 -23.85
N ALA A 31 -38.28 -12.39 -23.45
CA ALA A 31 -38.00 -11.00 -23.80
C ALA A 31 -37.80 -10.79 -25.31
N ALA A 32 -37.21 -11.77 -26.00
CA ALA A 32 -36.99 -11.73 -27.44
C ALA A 32 -38.25 -12.00 -28.28
N LEU A 33 -39.32 -12.51 -27.69
CA LEU A 33 -40.52 -12.94 -28.42
C LEU A 33 -41.15 -11.79 -29.21
N ALA A 34 -41.58 -10.72 -28.52
CA ALA A 34 -42.24 -9.58 -29.15
C ALA A 34 -41.41 -8.90 -30.28
N PRO A 35 -40.12 -8.57 -30.09
CA PRO A 35 -39.34 -7.89 -31.13
C PRO A 35 -39.00 -8.80 -32.32
N THR A 36 -38.95 -10.13 -32.15
CA THR A 36 -38.60 -11.06 -33.25
C THR A 36 -39.81 -11.57 -34.02
N THR A 37 -40.99 -11.63 -33.40
CA THR A 37 -42.24 -11.99 -34.09
C THR A 37 -42.97 -10.77 -34.67
N GLY A 38 -42.58 -9.55 -34.26
CA GLY A 38 -43.19 -8.29 -34.67
C GLY A 38 -42.39 -7.53 -35.74
N VAL A 39 -41.59 -8.20 -36.57
CA VAL A 39 -40.76 -7.55 -37.59
C VAL A 39 -41.66 -6.88 -38.64
N LEU A 40 -41.52 -5.57 -38.78
CA LEU A 40 -42.25 -4.78 -39.77
C LEU A 40 -41.51 -4.76 -41.12
N ALA A 41 -42.25 -4.65 -42.20
CA ALA A 41 -41.68 -4.46 -43.53
C ALA A 41 -40.94 -3.11 -43.60
N ALA A 42 -39.72 -3.09 -44.15
CA ALA A 42 -38.91 -1.89 -44.26
C ALA A 42 -39.45 -0.88 -45.31
N GLY A 43 -40.23 -1.36 -46.27
CA GLY A 43 -40.92 -0.58 -47.29
C GLY A 43 -42.29 -1.16 -47.62
N ALA A 44 -43.07 -0.45 -48.44
CA ALA A 44 -44.41 -0.88 -48.86
C ALA A 44 -44.40 -1.93 -49.99
N ASP A 45 -43.21 -2.43 -50.36
CA ASP A 45 -43.04 -3.40 -51.42
C ASP A 45 -43.22 -4.85 -50.94
N GLU A 46 -43.57 -5.72 -51.89
CA GLU A 46 -43.87 -7.13 -51.63
C GLU A 46 -42.63 -7.92 -51.16
N VAL A 47 -41.42 -7.49 -51.54
CA VAL A 47 -40.17 -8.14 -51.11
C VAL A 47 -39.93 -7.86 -49.62
N SER A 48 -40.08 -6.61 -49.18
CA SER A 48 -40.02 -6.21 -47.77
C SER A 48 -41.07 -6.94 -46.92
N ALA A 49 -42.30 -7.09 -47.42
CA ALA A 49 -43.37 -7.82 -46.74
C ALA A 49 -43.06 -9.33 -46.63
N ALA A 50 -42.55 -9.96 -47.69
CA ALA A 50 -42.17 -11.37 -47.71
C ALA A 50 -40.99 -11.66 -46.75
N VAL A 51 -39.99 -10.78 -46.72
CA VAL A 51 -38.83 -10.89 -45.82
C VAL A 51 -39.26 -10.74 -44.35
N ALA A 52 -40.12 -9.76 -44.02
CA ALA A 52 -40.67 -9.60 -42.67
C ALA A 52 -41.48 -10.83 -42.23
N SER A 53 -42.28 -11.41 -43.13
CA SER A 53 -43.05 -12.64 -42.88
C SER A 53 -42.15 -13.85 -42.66
N LEU A 54 -41.08 -14.03 -43.45
CA LEU A 54 -40.11 -15.11 -43.28
C LEU A 54 -39.45 -15.05 -41.89
N PHE A 55 -38.95 -13.88 -41.48
CA PHE A 55 -38.31 -13.71 -40.18
C PHE A 55 -39.30 -13.91 -39.02
N SER A 56 -40.53 -13.39 -39.14
CA SER A 56 -41.57 -13.57 -38.12
C SER A 56 -42.00 -15.05 -38.00
N GLY A 57 -42.11 -15.76 -39.11
CA GLY A 57 -42.40 -17.20 -39.14
C GLY A 57 -41.26 -18.05 -38.56
N HIS A 58 -40.01 -17.70 -38.85
CA HIS A 58 -38.84 -18.36 -38.25
C HIS A 58 -38.79 -18.15 -36.73
N ALA A 59 -39.09 -16.94 -36.26
CA ALA A 59 -39.15 -16.63 -34.83
C ALA A 59 -40.21 -17.47 -34.10
N GLN A 60 -41.40 -17.66 -34.68
CA GLN A 60 -42.45 -18.51 -34.11
C GLN A 60 -42.04 -19.99 -34.02
N ALA A 61 -41.39 -20.51 -35.07
CA ALA A 61 -40.83 -21.86 -35.06
C ALA A 61 -39.77 -22.04 -33.96
N TYR A 62 -38.88 -21.05 -33.81
CA TYR A 62 -37.87 -21.02 -32.74
C TYR A 62 -38.51 -21.02 -31.35
N GLN A 63 -39.56 -20.22 -31.11
CA GLN A 63 -40.27 -20.21 -29.82
C GLN A 63 -40.92 -21.57 -29.49
N THR A 64 -41.46 -22.26 -30.50
CA THR A 64 -42.07 -23.59 -30.33
C THR A 64 -41.03 -24.67 -30.01
N LEU A 65 -39.81 -24.55 -30.54
CA LEU A 65 -38.69 -25.42 -30.18
C LEU A 65 -38.15 -25.08 -28.78
N GLY A 66 -38.11 -23.79 -28.43
CA GLY A 66 -37.67 -23.31 -27.12
C GLY A 66 -38.50 -23.87 -25.96
N THR A 67 -39.83 -23.97 -26.12
CA THR A 67 -40.70 -24.57 -25.10
C THR A 67 -40.47 -26.07 -24.94
N GLN A 68 -40.23 -26.80 -26.04
CA GLN A 68 -39.90 -28.24 -26.00
C GLN A 68 -38.54 -28.48 -25.33
N ALA A 69 -37.54 -27.64 -25.63
CA ALA A 69 -36.22 -27.70 -25.01
C ALA A 69 -36.30 -27.39 -23.50
N ALA A 70 -37.11 -26.42 -23.09
CA ALA A 70 -37.32 -26.11 -21.67
C ALA A 70 -37.94 -27.29 -20.91
N ALA A 71 -38.97 -27.94 -21.47
CA ALA A 71 -39.60 -29.11 -20.85
C ALA A 71 -38.65 -30.31 -20.74
N PHE A 72 -37.77 -30.51 -21.72
CA PHE A 72 -36.71 -31.51 -21.64
C PHE A 72 -35.71 -31.18 -20.53
N HIS A 73 -35.26 -29.93 -20.47
CA HIS A 73 -34.30 -29.44 -19.48
C HIS A 73 -34.81 -29.59 -18.04
N GLU A 74 -36.08 -29.29 -17.78
CA GLU A 74 -36.71 -29.51 -16.47
C GLU A 74 -36.70 -30.99 -16.06
N ARG A 75 -37.09 -31.90 -16.96
CA ARG A 75 -37.07 -33.35 -16.69
C ARG A 75 -35.65 -33.85 -16.44
N PHE A 76 -34.66 -33.31 -17.14
CA PHE A 76 -33.26 -33.62 -16.94
C PHE A 76 -32.77 -33.20 -15.54
N ILE A 77 -33.07 -31.97 -15.11
CA ILE A 77 -32.74 -31.50 -13.75
C ILE A 77 -33.43 -32.34 -12.67
N GLN A 78 -34.70 -32.70 -12.89
CA GLN A 78 -35.45 -33.52 -11.95
C GLN A 78 -34.83 -34.91 -11.81
N ALA A 79 -34.49 -35.57 -12.92
CA ALA A 79 -33.81 -36.85 -12.91
C ALA A 79 -32.43 -36.78 -12.23
N LEU A 80 -31.69 -35.71 -12.46
CA LEU A 80 -30.37 -35.48 -11.86
C LEU A 80 -30.45 -35.28 -10.33
N SER A 81 -31.44 -34.50 -9.87
CA SER A 81 -31.71 -34.29 -8.44
C SER A 81 -32.16 -35.57 -7.75
N THR A 82 -33.02 -36.36 -8.39
CA THR A 82 -33.45 -37.67 -7.86
C THR A 82 -32.27 -38.65 -7.80
N ALA A 83 -31.40 -38.68 -8.79
CA ALA A 83 -30.21 -39.51 -8.78
C ALA A 83 -29.25 -39.12 -7.65
N ALA A 84 -29.00 -37.82 -7.44
CA ALA A 84 -28.18 -37.33 -6.33
C ALA A 84 -28.73 -37.78 -4.96
N GLY A 85 -30.04 -37.65 -4.75
CA GLY A 85 -30.70 -38.13 -3.52
C GLY A 85 -30.63 -39.65 -3.35
N ALA A 86 -30.75 -40.42 -4.43
CA ALA A 86 -30.63 -41.88 -4.38
C ALA A 86 -29.21 -42.33 -4.02
N TYR A 87 -28.17 -41.71 -4.59
CA TYR A 87 -26.78 -42.01 -4.24
C TYR A 87 -26.45 -41.58 -2.80
N GLY A 88 -26.86 -40.38 -2.36
CA GLY A 88 -26.62 -39.93 -0.99
C GLY A 88 -27.34 -40.78 0.07
N SER A 89 -28.59 -41.19 -0.20
CA SER A 89 -29.32 -42.09 0.70
C SER A 89 -28.76 -43.51 0.72
N ALA A 90 -28.26 -44.02 -0.40
CA ALA A 90 -27.55 -45.30 -0.45
C ALA A 90 -26.25 -45.25 0.38
N GLU A 91 -25.49 -44.17 0.30
CA GLU A 91 -24.28 -43.98 1.12
C GLU A 91 -24.61 -43.89 2.62
N ALA A 92 -25.61 -43.10 3.01
CA ALA A 92 -26.05 -42.99 4.39
C ALA A 92 -26.60 -44.33 4.95
N ALA A 93 -27.37 -45.06 4.14
CA ALA A 93 -27.88 -46.38 4.51
C ALA A 93 -26.75 -47.42 4.66
N ASN A 94 -25.70 -47.33 3.85
CA ASN A 94 -24.53 -48.20 3.97
C ASN A 94 -23.62 -47.83 5.15
N ALA A 95 -23.57 -46.56 5.57
CA ALA A 95 -22.77 -46.10 6.71
C ALA A 95 -23.43 -46.35 8.08
N SER A 96 -24.77 -46.28 8.16
CA SER A 96 -25.51 -46.38 9.43
C SER A 96 -25.27 -47.69 10.22
N PRO A 97 -25.29 -48.89 9.60
CA PRO A 97 -24.98 -50.14 10.30
C PRO A 97 -23.55 -50.20 10.83
N LEU A 98 -22.58 -49.64 10.10
CA LEU A 98 -21.18 -49.59 10.51
C LEU A 98 -20.99 -48.64 11.70
N GLN A 99 -21.67 -47.48 11.71
CA GLN A 99 -21.63 -46.55 12.83
C GLN A 99 -22.25 -47.16 14.10
N GLN A 100 -23.36 -47.88 13.99
CA GLN A 100 -23.98 -48.57 15.13
C GLN A 100 -23.08 -49.68 15.67
N ALA A 101 -22.45 -50.47 14.80
CA ALA A 101 -21.49 -51.49 15.23
C ALA A 101 -20.29 -50.87 15.98
N LEU A 102 -19.74 -49.75 15.49
CA LEU A 102 -18.68 -49.02 16.19
C LEU A 102 -19.14 -48.49 17.55
N ASN A 103 -20.36 -47.97 17.64
CA ASN A 103 -20.91 -47.50 18.92
C ASN A 103 -21.03 -48.64 19.94
N VAL A 104 -21.50 -49.82 19.53
CA VAL A 104 -21.59 -51.01 20.39
C VAL A 104 -20.20 -51.48 20.85
N ILE A 105 -19.23 -51.54 19.92
CA ILE A 105 -17.85 -51.93 20.23
C ILE A 105 -17.18 -50.95 21.20
N ASN A 106 -17.46 -49.65 21.04
CA ASN A 106 -16.85 -48.59 21.84
C ASN A 106 -17.55 -48.37 23.18
N ALA A 107 -18.84 -48.71 23.33
CA ALA A 107 -19.62 -48.39 24.53
C ALA A 107 -18.95 -48.86 25.84
N PRO A 108 -18.40 -50.09 25.95
CA PRO A 108 -17.75 -50.54 27.17
C PRO A 108 -16.55 -49.67 27.56
N THR A 109 -15.64 -49.37 26.63
CA THR A 109 -14.44 -48.59 26.94
C THR A 109 -14.74 -47.10 27.08
N GLN A 110 -15.73 -46.59 26.34
CA GLN A 110 -16.18 -45.20 26.49
C GLN A 110 -16.76 -44.98 27.89
N THR A 111 -17.46 -45.98 28.43
CA THR A 111 -18.04 -45.93 29.79
C THR A 111 -16.97 -46.09 30.86
N LEU A 112 -16.05 -47.05 30.69
CA LEU A 112 -15.07 -47.40 31.72
C LEU A 112 -13.84 -46.49 31.76
N LEU A 113 -13.41 -45.99 30.59
CA LEU A 113 -12.14 -45.29 30.40
C LEU A 113 -12.30 -43.92 29.75
N GLY A 114 -13.53 -43.50 29.47
CA GLY A 114 -13.82 -42.21 28.80
C GLY A 114 -13.31 -42.12 27.37
N ARG A 115 -12.89 -43.24 26.77
CA ARG A 115 -12.22 -43.30 25.47
C ARG A 115 -12.73 -44.47 24.62
N PRO A 116 -12.91 -44.28 23.30
CA PRO A 116 -13.37 -45.35 22.44
C PRO A 116 -12.27 -46.40 22.29
N LEU A 117 -12.66 -47.64 22.01
CA LEU A 117 -11.72 -48.71 21.69
C LEU A 117 -11.15 -48.49 20.28
N ILE A 118 -12.02 -48.09 19.35
CA ILE A 118 -11.72 -47.81 17.94
C ILE A 118 -12.35 -46.47 17.56
N GLY A 119 -11.57 -45.54 17.04
CA GLY A 119 -12.08 -44.27 16.52
C GLY A 119 -11.04 -43.16 16.62
N ASN A 120 -11.16 -42.16 15.75
CA ASN A 120 -10.26 -41.01 15.80
C ASN A 120 -10.64 -40.06 16.94
N GLY A 121 -9.66 -39.31 17.42
CA GLY A 121 -9.88 -38.24 18.38
C GLY A 121 -10.59 -37.04 17.75
N THR A 122 -11.39 -36.34 18.54
CA THR A 122 -12.09 -35.12 18.11
C THR A 122 -11.10 -33.98 17.88
N ASN A 123 -11.21 -33.26 16.78
CA ASN A 123 -10.37 -32.07 16.54
C ASN A 123 -10.77 -30.93 17.48
N GLY A 124 -9.79 -30.13 17.92
CA GLY A 124 -10.04 -28.88 18.61
C GLY A 124 -10.67 -27.84 17.69
N ALA A 125 -11.52 -26.98 18.24
CA ALA A 125 -12.19 -25.93 17.47
C ALA A 125 -11.19 -24.86 16.97
N PRO A 126 -11.23 -24.46 15.69
CA PRO A 126 -10.38 -23.38 15.17
C PRO A 126 -10.57 -22.05 15.93
N GLY A 127 -9.51 -21.27 16.09
CA GLY A 127 -9.50 -19.98 16.79
C GLY A 127 -9.56 -20.06 18.32
N THR A 128 -9.71 -21.25 18.91
CA THR A 128 -9.85 -21.42 20.37
C THR A 128 -8.56 -21.85 21.07
N GLY A 129 -7.57 -22.37 20.34
CA GLY A 129 -6.42 -23.04 20.91
C GLY A 129 -6.76 -24.36 21.62
N GLN A 130 -7.95 -24.93 21.40
CA GLN A 130 -8.37 -26.17 22.05
C GLN A 130 -7.52 -27.35 21.58
N ALA A 131 -7.08 -28.20 22.51
CA ALA A 131 -6.35 -29.41 22.18
C ALA A 131 -7.24 -30.43 21.44
N GLY A 132 -6.62 -31.20 20.54
CA GLY A 132 -7.25 -32.36 19.92
C GLY A 132 -7.44 -33.50 20.94
N GLY A 133 -8.57 -34.17 20.86
CA GLY A 133 -8.88 -35.33 21.67
C GLY A 133 -7.99 -36.53 21.31
N PRO A 134 -7.76 -37.45 22.26
CA PRO A 134 -6.99 -38.65 21.99
C PRO A 134 -7.74 -39.62 21.05
N GLY A 135 -6.99 -40.37 20.24
CA GLY A 135 -7.54 -41.48 19.46
C GLY A 135 -7.98 -42.65 20.33
N GLY A 136 -8.69 -43.60 19.72
CA GLY A 136 -9.16 -44.82 20.35
C GLY A 136 -8.02 -45.70 20.86
N LEU A 137 -8.31 -46.52 21.88
CA LEU A 137 -7.28 -47.27 22.61
C LEU A 137 -6.52 -48.28 21.74
N LEU A 138 -7.20 -48.95 20.81
CA LEU A 138 -6.58 -49.94 19.91
C LEU A 138 -6.28 -49.37 18.54
N TYR A 139 -7.26 -48.71 17.93
CA TYR A 139 -7.12 -48.18 16.58
C TYR A 139 -7.75 -46.79 16.49
N GLY A 140 -6.97 -45.80 16.08
CA GLY A 140 -7.48 -44.46 15.90
C GLY A 140 -6.39 -43.40 15.94
N ASN A 141 -6.50 -42.44 15.04
CA ASN A 141 -5.63 -41.28 15.01
C ASN A 141 -6.02 -40.30 16.12
N GLY A 142 -5.06 -39.52 16.61
CA GLY A 142 -5.35 -38.39 17.47
C GLY A 142 -6.04 -37.26 16.70
N GLY A 143 -6.87 -36.47 17.39
CA GLY A 143 -7.50 -35.29 16.81
C GLY A 143 -6.50 -34.14 16.63
N ASN A 144 -6.70 -33.29 15.64
CA ASN A 144 -5.87 -32.11 15.43
C ASN A 144 -6.16 -31.04 16.50
N GLY A 145 -5.15 -30.31 16.94
CA GLY A 145 -5.33 -29.13 17.78
C GLY A 145 -5.97 -27.97 17.00
N GLY A 146 -6.85 -27.22 17.66
CA GLY A 146 -7.46 -26.01 17.12
C GLY A 146 -6.44 -24.88 17.04
N SER A 147 -6.52 -24.04 16.01
CA SER A 147 -5.71 -22.81 15.94
C SER A 147 -6.04 -21.85 17.09
N GLY A 148 -5.09 -21.02 17.52
CA GLY A 148 -5.32 -19.96 18.49
C GLY A 148 -5.88 -18.68 17.86
N GLY A 149 -6.67 -17.93 18.63
CA GLY A 149 -7.00 -16.53 18.34
C GLY A 149 -5.86 -15.57 18.68
N VAL A 150 -6.04 -14.26 18.49
CA VAL A 150 -4.99 -13.24 18.79
C VAL A 150 -4.47 -13.40 20.23
N GLY A 151 -3.16 -13.51 20.41
CA GLY A 151 -2.51 -13.73 21.70
C GLY A 151 -2.68 -15.14 22.30
N GLN A 152 -3.44 -16.03 21.66
CA GLN A 152 -3.72 -17.38 22.14
C GLN A 152 -2.85 -18.42 21.42
N ALA A 153 -2.27 -19.33 22.19
CA ALA A 153 -1.48 -20.44 21.64
C ALA A 153 -2.34 -21.42 20.83
N GLY A 154 -1.71 -22.11 19.89
CA GLY A 154 -2.33 -23.22 19.19
C GLY A 154 -2.54 -24.43 20.11
N GLY A 155 -3.63 -25.15 19.91
CA GLY A 155 -3.93 -26.35 20.68
C GLY A 155 -2.98 -27.50 20.37
N ALA A 156 -2.65 -28.32 21.36
CA ALA A 156 -1.88 -29.53 21.13
C ALA A 156 -2.67 -30.55 20.27
N GLY A 157 -1.98 -31.30 19.42
CA GLY A 157 -2.55 -32.47 18.76
C GLY A 157 -2.79 -33.61 19.74
N GLY A 158 -3.87 -34.34 19.56
CA GLY A 158 -4.20 -35.51 20.35
C GLY A 158 -3.25 -36.67 20.06
N SER A 159 -2.95 -37.49 21.06
CA SER A 159 -2.15 -38.71 20.86
C SER A 159 -3.02 -39.86 20.36
N ALA A 160 -2.46 -40.75 19.52
CA ALA A 160 -3.09 -42.01 19.14
C ALA A 160 -3.03 -43.06 20.29
N GLY A 161 -3.72 -44.18 20.12
CA GLY A 161 -3.70 -45.31 21.06
C GLY A 161 -2.60 -46.33 20.76
N LEU A 162 -2.96 -47.59 20.51
CA LEU A 162 -2.02 -48.65 20.16
C LEU A 162 -1.54 -48.54 18.71
N ILE A 163 -2.48 -48.40 17.77
CA ILE A 163 -2.23 -48.18 16.34
C ILE A 163 -2.92 -46.89 15.91
N GLY A 164 -2.17 -45.98 15.30
CA GLY A 164 -2.71 -44.73 14.79
C GLY A 164 -1.68 -43.61 14.73
N ILE A 165 -1.99 -42.56 13.99
CA ILE A 165 -1.12 -41.40 13.80
C ILE A 165 -1.53 -40.31 14.79
N GLY A 166 -0.57 -39.62 15.39
CA GLY A 166 -0.84 -38.47 16.26
C GLY A 166 -1.45 -37.30 15.50
N GLY A 167 -2.33 -36.54 16.15
CA GLY A 167 -2.95 -35.36 15.55
C GLY A 167 -1.96 -34.22 15.38
N THR A 168 -2.18 -33.33 14.41
CA THR A 168 -1.32 -32.16 14.21
C THR A 168 -1.58 -31.11 15.30
N GLY A 169 -0.54 -30.38 15.72
CA GLY A 169 -0.70 -29.20 16.57
C GLY A 169 -1.38 -28.04 15.81
N GLY A 170 -2.20 -27.26 16.50
CA GLY A 170 -2.85 -26.07 15.96
C GLY A 170 -1.86 -24.92 15.78
N ALA A 171 -2.08 -24.05 14.81
CA ALA A 171 -1.28 -22.82 14.67
C ALA A 171 -1.53 -21.86 15.84
N GLY A 172 -0.50 -21.16 16.30
CA GLY A 172 -0.64 -20.05 17.24
C GLY A 172 -1.29 -18.85 16.59
N GLY A 173 -2.13 -18.13 17.33
CA GLY A 173 -2.61 -16.83 16.85
C GLY A 173 -1.53 -15.76 16.98
N ALA A 174 -1.80 -14.55 16.47
CA ALA A 174 -0.80 -13.48 16.41
C ALA A 174 -0.14 -13.24 17.79
N GLY A 175 1.20 -13.25 17.83
CA GLY A 175 2.02 -13.12 19.02
C GLY A 175 2.15 -14.38 19.89
N ALA A 176 1.54 -15.51 19.51
CA ALA A 176 1.46 -16.71 20.33
C ALA A 176 2.00 -17.97 19.63
N VAL A 177 2.48 -18.93 20.43
CA VAL A 177 3.20 -20.12 19.96
C VAL A 177 2.29 -21.15 19.28
N GLY A 178 2.86 -21.92 18.37
CA GLY A 178 2.21 -23.09 17.77
C GLY A 178 2.04 -24.24 18.77
N GLY A 179 0.97 -25.00 18.60
CA GLY A 179 0.67 -26.19 19.40
C GLY A 179 1.60 -27.36 19.07
N VAL A 180 1.91 -28.20 20.05
CA VAL A 180 2.72 -29.41 19.82
C VAL A 180 1.91 -30.47 19.06
N GLY A 181 2.58 -31.25 18.21
CA GLY A 181 1.99 -32.43 17.57
C GLY A 181 1.74 -33.57 18.56
N GLY A 182 0.69 -34.35 18.34
CA GLY A 182 0.34 -35.50 19.16
C GLY A 182 1.24 -36.69 18.90
N ASN A 183 1.41 -37.58 19.88
CA ASN A 183 2.23 -38.78 19.68
C ASN A 183 1.50 -39.82 18.82
N GLY A 184 2.26 -40.57 18.03
CA GLY A 184 1.79 -41.73 17.30
C GLY A 184 1.44 -42.91 18.20
N GLY A 185 0.94 -43.98 17.59
CA GLY A 185 0.53 -45.18 18.29
C GLY A 185 1.69 -45.86 19.02
N TRP A 186 1.40 -46.47 20.17
CA TRP A 186 2.42 -47.14 20.97
C TRP A 186 3.14 -48.26 20.18
N LEU A 187 2.38 -49.06 19.43
CA LEU A 187 2.91 -50.13 18.59
C LEU A 187 3.27 -49.62 17.20
N TYR A 188 2.32 -48.99 16.52
CA TYR A 188 2.51 -48.53 15.15
C TYR A 188 1.83 -47.19 14.91
N GLY A 189 2.62 -46.22 14.49
CA GLY A 189 2.10 -44.99 13.91
C GLY A 189 3.01 -43.79 14.14
N ASN A 190 2.85 -42.83 13.24
CA ASN A 190 3.71 -41.66 13.19
C ASN A 190 3.25 -40.60 14.19
N GLY A 191 4.19 -39.80 14.68
CA GLY A 191 3.86 -38.58 15.41
C GLY A 191 3.23 -37.51 14.50
N GLY A 192 2.35 -36.70 15.07
CA GLY A 192 1.73 -35.57 14.38
C GLY A 192 2.68 -34.39 14.22
N ALA A 193 2.50 -33.57 13.19
CA ALA A 193 3.31 -32.36 13.01
C ALA A 193 2.99 -31.29 14.08
N GLY A 194 3.97 -30.47 14.43
CA GLY A 194 3.78 -29.29 15.26
C GLY A 194 3.11 -28.14 14.49
N GLY A 195 2.38 -27.30 15.20
CA GLY A 195 1.69 -26.14 14.64
C GLY A 195 2.62 -24.96 14.38
N LEU A 196 2.25 -24.09 13.44
CA LEU A 196 3.01 -22.88 13.12
C LEU A 196 2.96 -21.87 14.28
N GLY A 197 4.03 -21.11 14.49
CA GLY A 197 4.04 -19.96 15.39
C GLY A 197 3.29 -18.77 14.80
N GLY A 198 2.63 -17.98 15.65
CA GLY A 198 1.91 -16.78 15.25
C GLY A 198 2.82 -15.62 14.84
N THR A 199 2.34 -14.79 13.92
CA THR A 199 3.04 -13.58 13.48
C THR A 199 3.19 -12.58 14.63
N GLY A 200 4.31 -11.85 14.67
CA GLY A 200 4.56 -10.80 15.64
C GLY A 200 3.54 -9.67 15.53
N VAL A 201 3.31 -9.00 16.65
CA VAL A 201 2.38 -7.87 16.76
C VAL A 201 3.16 -6.67 17.29
N ALA A 202 3.04 -5.52 16.62
CA ALA A 202 3.71 -4.29 17.07
C ALA A 202 3.34 -3.97 18.53
N GLY A 203 4.34 -3.65 19.35
CA GLY A 203 4.17 -3.38 20.78
C GLY A 203 4.01 -4.61 21.69
N VAL A 204 3.87 -5.83 21.14
CA VAL A 204 3.86 -7.08 21.92
C VAL A 204 5.19 -7.82 21.70
N ASN A 205 5.93 -8.08 22.78
CA ASN A 205 7.26 -8.73 22.72
C ASN A 205 8.20 -8.10 21.66
N GLY A 206 8.16 -6.78 21.48
CA GLY A 206 8.98 -6.08 20.49
C GLY A 206 8.67 -6.44 19.04
N GLY A 207 7.46 -6.92 18.73
CA GLY A 207 7.09 -7.35 17.39
C GLY A 207 7.65 -8.72 16.98
N MET A 208 8.20 -9.50 17.91
CA MET A 208 8.78 -10.80 17.59
C MET A 208 7.71 -11.81 17.16
N GLY A 209 8.02 -12.57 16.11
CA GLY A 209 7.26 -13.76 15.75
C GLY A 209 7.36 -14.84 16.83
N ALA A 210 6.28 -15.60 17.03
CA ALA A 210 6.24 -16.63 18.06
C ALA A 210 6.84 -17.97 17.57
N ALA A 211 7.27 -18.81 18.50
CA ALA A 211 7.86 -20.11 18.15
C ALA A 211 6.84 -21.09 17.53
N GLY A 212 7.32 -21.93 16.62
CA GLY A 212 6.58 -23.09 16.13
C GLY A 212 6.50 -24.21 17.17
N GLY A 213 5.45 -25.02 17.11
CA GLY A 213 5.24 -26.16 17.99
C GLY A 213 6.15 -27.33 17.65
N ALA A 214 6.55 -28.13 18.64
CA ALA A 214 7.30 -29.35 18.37
C ALA A 214 6.44 -30.41 17.68
N GLY A 215 7.06 -31.27 16.87
CA GLY A 215 6.41 -32.47 16.33
C GLY A 215 6.26 -33.56 17.40
N GLY A 216 5.23 -34.39 17.24
CA GLY A 216 4.95 -35.52 18.12
C GLY A 216 5.88 -36.70 17.88
N ASN A 217 6.04 -37.55 18.88
CA ASN A 217 6.94 -38.72 18.78
C ASN A 217 6.21 -39.96 18.24
N ALA A 218 6.95 -40.88 17.65
CA ALA A 218 6.55 -42.28 17.49
C ALA A 218 7.18 -43.14 18.60
N TYR A 219 6.59 -44.31 18.87
CA TYR A 219 7.02 -45.17 20.00
C TYR A 219 7.79 -46.41 19.58
N LEU A 220 7.15 -47.47 19.05
CA LEU A 220 7.86 -48.70 18.67
C LEU A 220 8.21 -48.73 17.18
N PHE A 221 7.19 -48.50 16.33
CA PHE A 221 7.32 -48.36 14.88
C PHE A 221 6.63 -47.09 14.39
N GLY A 222 7.30 -46.34 13.53
CA GLY A 222 6.75 -45.13 12.91
C GLY A 222 7.72 -43.95 12.94
N SER A 223 7.48 -42.94 12.13
CA SER A 223 8.30 -41.74 12.08
C SER A 223 7.85 -40.67 13.07
N GLY A 224 8.79 -39.86 13.56
CA GLY A 224 8.48 -38.66 14.31
C GLY A 224 7.79 -37.61 13.43
N GLY A 225 6.95 -36.78 14.05
CA GLY A 225 6.30 -35.66 13.37
C GLY A 225 7.26 -34.49 13.15
N ALA A 226 7.07 -33.72 12.08
CA ALA A 226 7.88 -32.52 11.85
C ALA A 226 7.54 -31.41 12.86
N GLY A 227 8.52 -30.59 13.21
CA GLY A 227 8.30 -29.35 13.97
C GLY A 227 7.63 -28.27 13.12
N GLY A 228 6.87 -27.40 13.77
CA GLY A 228 6.20 -26.27 13.14
C GLY A 228 7.15 -25.12 12.85
N GLN A 229 6.84 -24.34 11.82
CA GLN A 229 7.60 -23.13 11.47
C GLN A 229 7.44 -22.05 12.55
N GLY A 230 8.48 -21.25 12.80
CA GLY A 230 8.37 -20.03 13.59
C GLY A 230 7.55 -18.95 12.86
N GLY A 231 6.93 -18.06 13.62
CA GLY A 231 6.12 -16.95 13.09
C GLY A 231 6.97 -15.81 12.54
N MET A 232 6.42 -15.05 11.60
CA MET A 232 7.08 -13.86 11.05
C MET A 232 7.13 -12.72 12.08
N GLY A 233 8.19 -11.91 12.12
CA GLY A 233 8.24 -10.68 12.92
C GLY A 233 7.41 -9.53 12.32
N ALA A 234 6.93 -8.61 13.16
CA ALA A 234 6.18 -7.43 12.74
C ALA A 234 7.08 -6.42 12.03
N ALA A 235 6.54 -5.66 11.07
CA ALA A 235 7.26 -4.55 10.48
C ALA A 235 7.56 -3.45 11.53
N GLY A 236 8.69 -2.77 11.35
CA GLY A 236 9.02 -1.56 12.10
C GLY A 236 8.10 -0.40 11.71
N ALA A 237 7.84 0.51 12.63
CA ALA A 237 7.01 1.68 12.37
C ALA A 237 7.78 2.69 11.50
N ASP A 238 7.10 3.38 10.58
CA ASP A 238 7.74 4.44 9.80
C ASP A 238 8.09 5.65 10.68
N GLY A 239 9.16 6.36 10.31
CA GLY A 239 9.48 7.66 10.88
C GLY A 239 8.42 8.68 10.46
N VAL A 240 7.96 9.48 11.43
CA VAL A 240 6.92 10.49 11.19
C VAL A 240 7.45 11.86 11.59
N ASN A 241 7.32 12.83 10.68
CA ASN A 241 7.59 14.23 10.97
C ASN A 241 6.43 14.87 11.76
N PRO A 242 6.70 15.85 12.63
CA PRO A 242 5.64 16.57 13.34
C PRO A 242 4.71 17.28 12.35
N THR A 243 3.40 17.21 12.62
CA THR A 243 2.39 17.94 11.85
C THR A 243 2.05 19.24 12.58
N PRO A 244 2.13 20.41 11.93
CA PRO A 244 1.76 21.68 12.55
C PRO A 244 0.30 21.69 13.03
N THR A 245 0.03 22.36 14.13
CA THR A 245 -1.30 22.45 14.76
C THR A 245 -1.98 23.80 14.56
N GLY A 246 -1.31 24.77 13.92
CA GLY A 246 -1.83 26.12 13.67
C GLY A 246 -0.97 26.93 12.70
N THR A 247 -1.40 28.16 12.44
CA THR A 247 -0.69 29.12 11.56
C THR A 247 -0.70 30.48 12.24
N ALA A 248 0.45 31.17 12.19
CA ALA A 248 0.61 32.52 12.74
C ALA A 248 -0.13 33.57 11.91
N ASP A 249 -0.31 34.75 12.48
CA ASP A 249 -1.12 35.81 11.87
C ASP A 249 -0.49 36.35 10.58
N ALA A 250 -1.35 36.69 9.62
CA ALA A 250 -0.92 37.26 8.35
C ALA A 250 -0.51 38.74 8.49
N GLY A 251 0.41 39.17 7.64
CA GLY A 251 0.85 40.54 7.56
C GLY A 251 -0.25 41.49 7.07
N SER A 252 -0.18 42.76 7.50
CA SER A 252 -1.17 43.77 7.11
C SER A 252 -1.11 44.07 5.62
N THR A 253 -2.26 44.24 4.96
CA THR A 253 -2.30 44.69 3.57
C THR A 253 -1.88 46.15 3.45
N GLY A 254 -1.14 46.45 2.39
CA GLY A 254 -0.75 47.80 2.02
C GLY A 254 -1.94 48.67 1.62
N THR A 255 -1.83 49.97 1.82
CA THR A 255 -2.91 50.92 1.51
C THR A 255 -2.93 51.28 0.03
N ASP A 256 -4.07 51.13 -0.62
CA ASP A 256 -4.27 51.60 -1.99
C ASP A 256 -4.25 53.14 -2.07
N GLN A 257 -3.76 53.68 -3.19
CA GLN A 257 -3.72 55.11 -3.43
C GLN A 257 -4.21 55.48 -4.83
N THR A 258 -5.05 56.50 -4.90
CA THR A 258 -5.51 57.12 -6.16
C THR A 258 -5.39 58.63 -6.08
N LEU A 259 -4.52 59.24 -6.89
CA LEU A 259 -4.22 60.67 -6.81
C LEU A 259 -4.17 61.36 -8.17
N GLY A 260 -4.53 62.65 -8.17
CA GLY A 260 -4.27 63.60 -9.25
C GLY A 260 -2.81 64.09 -9.23
N GLY A 261 -1.86 63.15 -9.21
CA GLY A 261 -0.42 63.38 -9.11
C GLY A 261 0.30 62.05 -8.94
N ASN A 262 1.49 62.06 -8.33
CA ASN A 262 2.20 60.80 -8.06
C ASN A 262 1.41 59.96 -7.03
N ALA A 263 1.12 58.71 -7.39
CA ALA A 263 0.43 57.75 -6.54
C ALA A 263 1.42 56.64 -6.14
N ILE A 264 1.54 56.36 -4.84
CA ILE A 264 2.43 55.32 -4.32
C ILE A 264 1.61 54.45 -3.36
N GLY A 265 1.42 53.18 -3.72
CA GLY A 265 0.75 52.19 -2.89
C GLY A 265 1.57 51.88 -1.64
N GLY A 266 0.89 51.61 -0.51
CA GLY A 266 1.55 51.19 0.72
C GLY A 266 2.09 49.77 0.61
N ASN A 267 3.19 49.47 1.28
CA ASN A 267 3.74 48.11 1.29
C ASN A 267 2.93 47.17 2.19
N GLY A 268 2.87 45.90 1.82
CA GLY A 268 2.37 44.83 2.67
C GLY A 268 3.31 44.57 3.86
N GLY A 269 2.74 44.31 5.03
CA GLY A 269 3.47 43.92 6.23
C GLY A 269 3.97 42.47 6.15
N PRO A 270 5.07 42.12 6.82
CA PRO A 270 5.51 40.73 6.90
C PRO A 270 4.49 39.88 7.68
N GLY A 271 4.38 38.61 7.33
CA GLY A 271 3.64 37.63 8.13
C GLY A 271 4.39 37.31 9.42
N ASP A 272 3.64 37.02 10.49
CA ASP A 272 4.24 36.70 11.77
C ASP A 272 4.96 35.35 11.71
N ALA A 273 6.07 35.24 12.42
CA ALA A 273 6.77 33.97 12.54
C ALA A 273 5.96 33.00 13.42
N GLY A 274 5.84 31.77 12.96
CA GLY A 274 5.38 30.65 13.77
C GLY A 274 6.49 30.08 14.65
N ASP A 275 6.28 28.85 15.13
CA ASP A 275 7.22 28.11 15.96
C ASP A 275 7.36 26.67 15.46
N ALA A 276 7.93 25.76 16.26
CA ALA A 276 8.16 24.37 15.85
C ALA A 276 6.87 23.58 15.54
N MET A 277 5.70 24.04 15.98
CA MET A 277 4.39 23.40 15.73
C MET A 277 3.38 24.33 15.06
N THR A 278 3.74 25.58 14.81
CA THR A 278 2.89 26.60 14.21
C THR A 278 3.53 27.09 12.92
N SER A 279 2.82 27.02 11.80
CA SER A 279 3.31 27.53 10.53
C SER A 279 3.44 29.06 10.57
N GLY A 280 4.35 29.61 9.78
CA GLY A 280 4.46 31.06 9.62
C GLY A 280 3.24 31.66 8.92
N GLY A 281 2.92 32.90 9.26
CA GLY A 281 1.81 33.65 8.67
C GLY A 281 2.14 34.12 7.25
N ALA A 282 1.12 34.34 6.43
CA ALA A 282 1.32 34.87 5.08
C ALA A 282 1.75 36.34 5.13
N GLY A 283 2.58 36.78 4.19
CA GLY A 283 2.87 38.20 3.98
C GLY A 283 1.64 38.96 3.48
N GLY A 284 1.48 40.21 3.90
CA GLY A 284 0.41 41.08 3.42
C GLY A 284 0.64 41.50 1.97
N SER A 285 -0.43 41.73 1.20
CA SER A 285 -0.31 42.23 -0.17
C SER A 285 0.15 43.70 -0.19
N GLY A 286 0.88 44.10 -1.23
CA GLY A 286 1.14 45.49 -1.54
C GLY A 286 -0.13 46.21 -1.98
N GLY A 287 -0.21 47.52 -1.69
CA GLY A 287 -1.32 48.38 -2.09
C GLY A 287 -1.21 48.83 -3.54
N ASN A 288 -2.34 48.99 -4.21
CA ASN A 288 -2.42 49.44 -5.59
C ASN A 288 -2.19 50.95 -5.71
N ALA A 289 -1.67 51.40 -6.84
CA ALA A 289 -1.45 52.81 -7.15
C ALA A 289 -2.10 53.22 -8.46
N VAL A 290 -2.90 54.30 -8.44
CA VAL A 290 -3.53 54.86 -9.64
C VAL A 290 -3.26 56.37 -9.73
N SER A 291 -2.53 56.79 -10.75
CA SER A 291 -2.37 58.20 -11.10
C SER A 291 -3.38 58.60 -12.18
N THR A 292 -4.25 59.56 -11.86
CA THR A 292 -5.36 59.99 -12.73
C THR A 292 -5.05 61.24 -13.56
N VAL A 293 -3.79 61.69 -13.57
CA VAL A 293 -3.28 62.83 -14.38
C VAL A 293 -1.80 62.59 -14.73
N ASN A 294 -1.02 63.63 -15.05
CA ASN A 294 0.42 63.56 -15.33
C ASN A 294 1.27 63.28 -14.08
N GLY A 295 1.16 62.08 -13.51
CA GLY A 295 1.99 61.61 -12.39
C GLY A 295 2.37 60.14 -12.51
N ASP A 296 3.39 59.73 -11.75
CA ASP A 296 3.82 58.33 -11.70
C ASP A 296 2.91 57.51 -10.80
N ALA A 297 2.71 56.24 -11.13
CA ALA A 297 2.05 55.26 -10.27
C ALA A 297 3.05 54.18 -9.87
N VAL A 298 3.23 53.94 -8.58
CA VAL A 298 4.12 52.90 -8.06
C VAL A 298 3.34 52.02 -7.09
N GLY A 299 3.14 50.75 -7.43
CA GLY A 299 2.49 49.77 -6.58
C GLY A 299 3.34 49.46 -5.35
N GLY A 300 2.69 49.15 -4.23
CA GLY A 300 3.38 48.77 -3.00
C GLY A 300 4.02 47.38 -3.10
N GLU A 301 5.10 47.16 -2.37
CA GLU A 301 5.76 45.86 -2.30
C GLU A 301 4.93 44.85 -1.49
N GLY A 302 4.96 43.58 -1.88
CA GLY A 302 4.39 42.47 -1.11
C GLY A 302 5.21 42.16 0.15
N GLY A 303 4.53 41.84 1.25
CA GLY A 303 5.14 41.45 2.51
C GLY A 303 5.78 40.07 2.45
N LYS A 304 6.85 39.83 3.20
CA LYS A 304 7.45 38.49 3.29
C LYS A 304 6.56 37.56 4.12
N GLY A 305 6.50 36.29 3.73
CA GLY A 305 5.90 35.23 4.56
C GLY A 305 6.71 35.01 5.82
N GLY A 306 6.03 34.71 6.91
CA GLY A 306 6.64 34.35 8.19
C GLY A 306 7.33 33.00 8.11
N GLU A 307 8.42 32.85 8.85
CA GLU A 307 9.06 31.55 9.07
C GLU A 307 8.23 30.71 10.05
N GLY A 308 8.30 29.38 10.01
CA GLY A 308 7.62 28.56 11.02
C GLY A 308 7.74 27.07 10.77
N ALA A 309 6.93 26.25 11.45
CA ALA A 309 6.94 24.80 11.27
C ALA A 309 6.85 24.43 9.78
N TYR A 310 5.90 25.06 9.08
CA TYR A 310 5.98 25.33 7.64
C TYR A 310 6.14 26.83 7.42
N GLY A 311 6.78 27.20 6.31
CA GLY A 311 6.93 28.60 5.91
C GLY A 311 5.63 29.21 5.41
N GLY A 312 5.37 30.47 5.77
CA GLY A 312 4.25 31.26 5.27
C GLY A 312 4.48 31.74 3.85
N ALA A 313 3.40 31.91 3.07
CA ALA A 313 3.51 32.45 1.71
C ALA A 313 3.88 33.94 1.71
N GLY A 314 4.62 34.40 0.70
CA GLY A 314 4.84 35.81 0.44
C GLY A 314 3.58 36.50 -0.07
N GLY A 315 3.41 37.78 0.26
CA GLY A 315 2.30 38.60 -0.23
C GLY A 315 2.53 39.07 -1.66
N ALA A 316 1.46 39.22 -2.44
CA ALA A 316 1.56 39.76 -3.80
C ALA A 316 1.97 41.24 -3.81
N GLY A 317 2.66 41.67 -4.86
CA GLY A 317 2.95 43.08 -5.13
C GLY A 317 1.69 43.84 -5.58
N GLY A 318 1.65 45.14 -5.28
CA GLY A 318 0.55 46.02 -5.66
C GLY A 318 0.64 46.41 -7.14
N SER A 319 -0.51 46.54 -7.80
CA SER A 319 -0.58 46.95 -9.21
C SER A 319 -0.47 48.48 -9.36
N ALA A 320 0.04 48.94 -10.50
CA ALA A 320 0.19 50.35 -10.81
C ALA A 320 -0.49 50.73 -12.13
N ALA A 321 -1.22 51.85 -12.14
CA ALA A 321 -1.83 52.41 -13.34
C ALA A 321 -1.59 53.92 -13.44
N SER A 322 -1.04 54.40 -14.55
CA SER A 322 -0.88 55.85 -14.80
C SER A 322 -1.42 56.23 -16.18
N ILE A 323 -2.18 57.32 -16.25
CA ILE A 323 -2.66 57.85 -17.54
C ILE A 323 -1.75 58.92 -18.16
N GLY A 324 -0.72 59.39 -17.43
CA GLY A 324 0.08 60.54 -17.86
C GLY A 324 1.59 60.43 -17.62
N ASN A 325 2.07 59.45 -16.85
CA ASN A 325 3.50 59.16 -16.74
C ASN A 325 3.79 57.64 -16.54
N ALA A 326 4.81 57.26 -15.76
CA ALA A 326 5.23 55.87 -15.60
C ALA A 326 4.27 55.08 -14.70
N ALA A 327 4.15 53.78 -14.94
CA ALA A 327 3.52 52.84 -14.02
C ALA A 327 4.50 51.73 -13.68
N ILE A 328 4.76 51.54 -12.38
CA ILE A 328 5.71 50.56 -11.84
C ILE A 328 4.98 49.65 -10.86
N GLY A 329 4.78 48.38 -11.21
CA GLY A 329 4.18 47.40 -10.31
C GLY A 329 5.11 47.07 -9.15
N GLY A 330 4.56 46.80 -7.96
CA GLY A 330 5.34 46.38 -6.80
C GLY A 330 5.80 44.94 -6.92
N ASN A 331 6.92 44.55 -6.33
CA ASN A 331 7.36 43.15 -6.37
C ASN A 331 6.60 42.29 -5.36
N GLY A 332 6.53 40.99 -5.63
CA GLY A 332 6.02 39.99 -4.71
C GLY A 332 6.97 39.74 -3.55
N GLY A 333 6.42 39.46 -2.37
CA GLY A 333 7.16 39.11 -1.18
C GLY A 333 7.75 37.70 -1.25
N ALA A 334 8.87 37.46 -0.58
CA ALA A 334 9.44 36.12 -0.47
C ALA A 334 8.59 35.23 0.46
N GLY A 335 8.50 33.94 0.16
CA GLY A 335 7.98 32.93 1.09
C GLY A 335 8.94 32.70 2.26
N GLY A 336 8.40 32.40 3.44
CA GLY A 336 9.18 32.04 4.62
C GLY A 336 9.75 30.62 4.51
N ASN A 337 10.88 30.33 5.16
CA ASN A 337 11.41 28.98 5.24
C ASN A 337 10.69 28.16 6.32
N ALA A 338 10.79 26.85 6.17
CA ALA A 338 10.42 25.91 7.22
C ALA A 338 11.51 25.81 8.29
N GLN A 339 11.09 25.54 9.52
CA GLN A 339 11.99 25.41 10.68
C GLN A 339 11.76 24.14 11.51
N ALA A 340 10.77 23.31 11.15
CA ALA A 340 10.49 22.04 11.81
C ALA A 340 10.83 20.84 10.92
N PRO A 341 11.17 19.67 11.48
CA PRO A 341 11.55 18.49 10.71
C PRO A 341 10.57 18.14 9.58
N GLY A 342 11.07 18.04 8.35
CA GLY A 342 10.25 17.77 7.17
C GLY A 342 9.32 18.92 6.75
N GLY A 343 9.54 20.12 7.29
CA GLY A 343 8.69 21.27 7.04
C GLY A 343 8.82 21.83 5.62
N VAL A 344 7.70 22.26 5.04
CA VAL A 344 7.66 22.80 3.67
C VAL A 344 7.87 24.31 3.68
N GLY A 345 8.71 24.83 2.78
CA GLY A 345 8.89 26.26 2.59
C GLY A 345 7.68 26.95 1.95
N GLY A 346 7.46 28.22 2.28
CA GLY A 346 6.34 29.01 1.76
C GLY A 346 6.55 29.43 0.31
N ALA A 347 5.49 29.58 -0.46
CA ALA A 347 5.58 30.10 -1.83
C ALA A 347 5.92 31.60 -1.83
N GLY A 348 6.62 32.07 -2.86
CA GLY A 348 6.78 33.49 -3.14
C GLY A 348 5.49 34.13 -3.66
N GLY A 349 5.32 35.43 -3.40
CA GLY A 349 4.18 36.21 -3.90
C GLY A 349 4.37 36.63 -5.36
N GLU A 350 3.27 36.85 -6.06
CA GLU A 350 3.30 37.36 -7.44
C GLU A 350 3.72 38.84 -7.50
N GLY A 351 4.35 39.25 -8.60
CA GLY A 351 4.64 40.64 -8.90
C GLY A 351 3.40 41.40 -9.39
N GLY A 352 3.33 42.69 -9.09
CA GLY A 352 2.21 43.55 -9.44
C GLY A 352 2.22 43.99 -10.90
N ASP A 353 1.04 44.15 -11.49
CA ASP A 353 0.89 44.58 -12.87
C ASP A 353 1.18 46.07 -13.05
N ALA A 354 1.53 46.47 -14.28
CA ALA A 354 1.78 47.86 -14.65
C ALA A 354 1.00 48.26 -15.91
N GLN A 355 0.21 49.33 -15.83
CA GLN A 355 -0.58 49.85 -16.93
C GLN A 355 -0.33 51.33 -17.18
N VAL A 356 0.05 51.68 -18.42
CA VAL A 356 0.23 53.07 -18.86
C VAL A 356 -0.76 53.42 -19.98
N GLY A 357 -1.50 54.52 -19.82
CA GLY A 357 -2.54 54.97 -20.76
C GLY A 357 -2.06 55.85 -21.93
N THR A 358 -3.02 56.25 -22.78
CA THR A 358 -2.76 56.91 -24.07
C THR A 358 -2.04 58.25 -23.89
N ASN A 359 -0.89 58.42 -24.55
CA ASN A 359 -0.03 59.63 -24.59
C ASN A 359 0.98 59.84 -23.45
N SER A 360 1.17 58.89 -22.54
CA SER A 360 2.25 58.96 -21.54
C SER A 360 3.65 58.98 -22.17
N PRO A 361 4.61 59.79 -21.68
CA PRO A 361 5.99 59.81 -22.19
C PRO A 361 6.88 58.67 -21.67
N SER A 362 6.39 57.82 -20.75
CA SER A 362 7.19 56.88 -19.96
C SER A 362 6.76 55.41 -20.12
N ASN A 363 7.54 54.48 -19.55
CA ASN A 363 7.35 53.03 -19.67
C ASN A 363 6.33 52.45 -18.67
N ALA A 364 5.81 51.27 -19.00
CA ALA A 364 5.14 50.38 -18.06
C ALA A 364 6.12 49.29 -17.62
N GLU A 365 6.38 49.18 -16.32
CA GLU A 365 7.33 48.24 -15.72
C GLU A 365 6.63 47.42 -14.65
N ALA A 366 6.35 46.15 -14.91
CA ALA A 366 5.68 45.31 -13.94
C ALA A 366 6.65 44.81 -12.86
N GLY A 367 6.09 44.44 -11.70
CA GLY A 367 6.85 43.95 -10.56
C GLY A 367 7.32 42.52 -10.75
N ASN A 368 8.45 42.17 -10.12
CA ASN A 368 8.98 40.82 -10.15
C ASN A 368 8.27 39.91 -9.12
N GLY A 369 8.23 38.62 -9.40
CA GLY A 369 7.76 37.61 -8.45
C GLY A 369 8.75 37.37 -7.30
N GLY A 370 8.23 37.03 -6.12
CA GLY A 370 9.00 36.74 -4.92
C GLY A 370 9.62 35.35 -4.94
N SER A 371 10.74 35.14 -4.24
CA SER A 371 11.36 33.82 -4.11
C SER A 371 10.54 32.89 -3.20
N GLY A 372 10.53 31.59 -3.49
CA GLY A 372 10.03 30.58 -2.57
C GLY A 372 10.97 30.35 -1.38
N GLY A 373 10.43 29.92 -0.26
CA GLY A 373 11.18 29.56 0.95
C GLY A 373 11.71 28.13 0.89
N ASN A 374 12.76 27.85 1.65
CA ASN A 374 13.38 26.52 1.71
C ASN A 374 12.59 25.57 2.62
N GLY A 375 12.61 24.28 2.27
CA GLY A 375 12.17 23.21 3.15
C GLY A 375 13.15 22.97 4.30
N PHE A 376 12.77 22.10 5.24
CA PHE A 376 13.61 21.77 6.40
C PHE A 376 13.88 20.25 6.52
N ASP A 377 15.10 19.91 6.93
CA ASP A 377 15.58 18.52 6.95
C ASP A 377 14.74 17.65 7.88
N SER A 378 14.55 16.38 7.55
CA SER A 378 13.97 15.41 8.48
C SER A 378 15.04 14.58 9.17
N PHE A 379 14.85 14.28 10.45
CA PHE A 379 15.74 13.42 11.24
C PHE A 379 15.05 12.15 11.76
N ALA A 380 13.77 11.96 11.45
CA ALA A 380 12.98 10.85 12.00
C ALA A 380 13.27 9.55 11.22
N SER A 381 13.90 8.59 11.88
CA SER A 381 14.19 7.26 11.33
C SER A 381 13.00 6.31 11.46
N GLY A 382 12.96 5.32 10.59
CA GLY A 382 12.07 4.17 10.76
C GLY A 382 12.50 3.28 11.92
N GLY A 383 11.53 2.66 12.58
CA GLY A 383 11.73 1.66 13.63
C GLY A 383 12.24 0.33 13.07
N THR A 384 12.89 -0.45 13.92
CA THR A 384 13.40 -1.78 13.55
C THR A 384 12.27 -2.79 13.37
N GLY A 385 12.43 -3.70 12.41
CA GLY A 385 11.55 -4.85 12.27
C GLY A 385 11.70 -5.84 13.43
N GLY A 386 10.60 -6.47 13.83
CA GLY A 386 10.59 -7.51 14.86
C GLY A 386 11.31 -8.78 14.39
N ALA A 387 11.93 -9.53 15.31
CA ALA A 387 12.60 -10.79 14.96
C ALA A 387 11.61 -11.88 14.52
N GLY A 388 12.04 -12.81 13.68
CA GLY A 388 11.29 -14.03 13.39
C GLY A 388 11.31 -15.01 14.56
N GLY A 389 10.23 -15.78 14.71
CA GLY A 389 10.10 -16.80 15.76
C GLY A 389 10.96 -18.04 15.49
N THR A 390 11.30 -18.81 16.52
CA THR A 390 12.07 -20.05 16.33
C THR A 390 11.21 -21.18 15.77
N GLY A 391 11.80 -22.05 14.96
CA GLY A 391 11.16 -23.28 14.52
C GLY A 391 11.03 -24.30 15.65
N GLY A 392 9.97 -25.11 15.60
CA GLY A 392 9.73 -26.20 16.55
C GLY A 392 10.66 -27.40 16.30
N ALA A 393 10.97 -28.16 17.35
CA ALA A 393 11.75 -29.39 17.20
C ALA A 393 10.96 -30.49 16.49
N GLY A 394 11.62 -31.32 15.70
CA GLY A 394 11.04 -32.55 15.17
C GLY A 394 10.89 -33.62 16.26
N GLY A 395 9.85 -34.45 16.15
CA GLY A 395 9.60 -35.55 17.05
C GLY A 395 10.52 -36.74 16.81
N ARG A 396 10.66 -37.62 17.80
CA ARG A 396 11.49 -38.83 17.68
C ARG A 396 10.78 -39.91 16.84
N GLY A 397 11.54 -40.62 16.02
CA GLY A 397 11.10 -41.86 15.37
C GLY A 397 10.92 -42.99 16.39
N GLY A 398 10.27 -44.06 15.96
CA GLY A 398 10.03 -45.25 16.77
C GLY A 398 11.35 -45.89 17.21
N LEU A 399 11.36 -46.43 18.42
CA LEU A 399 12.53 -47.02 19.09
C LEU A 399 13.24 -48.06 18.23
N LEU A 400 12.49 -48.89 17.49
CA LEU A 400 13.07 -49.95 16.66
C LEU A 400 13.23 -49.50 15.21
N ILE A 401 12.13 -49.08 14.58
CA ILE A 401 12.12 -48.64 13.18
C ILE A 401 11.35 -47.33 13.06
N GLY A 402 12.00 -46.32 12.48
CA GLY A 402 11.37 -45.04 12.23
C GLY A 402 12.34 -43.90 12.05
N ASP A 403 12.05 -43.00 11.11
CA ASP A 403 12.83 -41.77 10.93
C ASP A 403 12.44 -40.73 11.99
N GLY A 404 13.39 -39.91 12.41
CA GLY A 404 13.12 -38.73 13.19
C GLY A 404 12.40 -37.66 12.37
N GLY A 405 11.50 -36.91 12.98
CA GLY A 405 10.83 -35.79 12.33
C GLY A 405 11.80 -34.65 12.06
N ALA A 406 11.61 -33.92 10.96
CA ALA A 406 12.40 -32.72 10.68
C ALA A 406 12.08 -31.60 11.68
N GLY A 407 13.06 -30.77 12.02
CA GLY A 407 12.81 -29.52 12.72
C GLY A 407 12.05 -28.53 11.83
N GLY A 408 11.18 -27.72 12.42
CA GLY A 408 10.51 -26.63 11.71
C GLY A 408 11.50 -25.50 11.38
N ALA A 409 11.28 -24.77 10.30
CA ALA A 409 12.16 -23.63 10.01
C ALA A 409 11.89 -22.44 10.95
N GLY A 410 12.88 -21.57 11.08
CA GLY A 410 12.69 -20.28 11.75
C GLY A 410 11.77 -19.36 10.96
N GLY A 411 11.07 -18.47 11.65
CA GLY A 411 10.23 -17.44 11.05
C GLY A 411 11.05 -16.33 10.42
N VAL A 412 10.45 -15.63 9.45
CA VAL A 412 11.07 -14.49 8.77
C VAL A 412 11.09 -13.27 9.70
N GLY A 413 12.17 -12.49 9.73
CA GLY A 413 12.19 -11.20 10.43
C GLY A 413 11.28 -10.18 9.75
N GLY A 414 10.70 -9.25 10.52
CA GLY A 414 9.89 -8.16 9.99
C GLY A 414 10.75 -7.14 9.24
N THR A 415 10.17 -6.43 8.28
CA THR A 415 10.89 -5.34 7.58
C THR A 415 11.11 -4.15 8.51
N GLY A 416 12.18 -3.39 8.32
CA GLY A 416 12.33 -2.09 8.99
C GLY A 416 11.32 -1.06 8.45
N GLY A 417 10.94 -0.08 9.27
CA GLY A 417 10.09 1.04 8.83
C GLY A 417 10.86 2.03 7.95
N SER A 418 10.19 2.82 7.13
CA SER A 418 10.86 3.85 6.32
C SER A 418 11.26 5.06 7.16
N GLY A 419 12.33 5.78 6.79
CA GLY A 419 12.63 7.11 7.34
C GLY A 419 11.61 8.16 6.87
N ALA A 420 11.43 9.23 7.64
CA ALA A 420 10.52 10.32 7.27
C ALA A 420 11.13 11.17 6.14
N PRO A 421 10.32 11.72 5.21
CA PRO A 421 10.82 12.52 4.10
C PRO A 421 11.31 13.90 4.54
N GLY A 422 12.25 14.49 3.80
CA GLY A 422 12.64 15.90 3.97
C GLY A 422 11.55 16.85 3.49
N GLY A 423 11.60 18.10 3.96
CA GLY A 423 10.62 19.12 3.60
C GLY A 423 10.80 19.67 2.19
N GLY A 424 9.71 19.90 1.46
CA GLY A 424 9.77 20.50 0.12
C GLY A 424 10.10 21.99 0.16
N GLY A 425 10.73 22.50 -0.91
CA GLY A 425 10.87 23.93 -1.13
C GLY A 425 9.59 24.58 -1.66
N GLY A 426 9.37 25.84 -1.34
CA GLY A 426 8.25 26.63 -1.85
C GLY A 426 8.49 27.10 -3.29
N ALA A 427 7.43 27.25 -4.08
CA ALA A 427 7.55 27.78 -5.44
C ALA A 427 7.91 29.28 -5.42
N GLY A 428 8.63 29.75 -6.44
CA GLY A 428 8.75 31.17 -6.73
C GLY A 428 7.43 31.74 -7.26
N GLY A 429 7.14 33.01 -6.97
CA GLY A 429 5.95 33.69 -7.50
C GLY A 429 6.15 34.16 -8.94
N ASP A 430 5.07 34.35 -9.69
CA ASP A 430 5.15 34.81 -11.07
C ASP A 430 5.42 36.33 -11.16
N GLY A 431 6.03 36.77 -12.25
CA GLY A 431 6.21 38.20 -12.54
C GLY A 431 4.94 38.85 -13.08
N GLY A 432 4.74 40.14 -12.79
CA GLY A 432 3.56 40.89 -13.23
C GLY A 432 3.55 41.21 -14.73
N ALA A 433 2.37 41.50 -15.26
CA ALA A 433 2.18 41.90 -16.66
C ALA A 433 2.28 43.42 -16.85
N ALA A 434 2.90 43.83 -17.95
CA ALA A 434 2.97 45.25 -18.35
C ALA A 434 2.17 45.52 -19.62
N ASN A 435 1.40 46.62 -19.61
CA ASN A 435 0.59 47.05 -20.75
C ASN A 435 0.75 48.55 -21.04
N THR A 436 0.90 48.88 -22.32
CA THR A 436 0.87 50.27 -22.82
C THR A 436 0.18 50.38 -24.19
N ASP A 437 -0.52 51.48 -24.45
CA ASP A 437 -1.22 51.77 -25.72
C ASP A 437 -0.66 53.02 -26.42
N SER A 438 0.59 53.35 -26.11
CA SER A 438 1.15 54.68 -26.35
C SER A 438 1.69 54.86 -27.79
N ALA A 439 1.21 55.88 -28.50
CA ALA A 439 1.46 56.19 -29.94
C ALA A 439 2.91 56.54 -30.40
N GLY A 440 3.97 56.13 -29.70
CA GLY A 440 5.31 56.73 -29.82
C GLY A 440 6.41 55.70 -29.65
N SER A 441 7.35 55.68 -30.60
CA SER A 441 8.27 54.55 -30.83
C SER A 441 9.36 54.34 -29.76
N SER A 442 9.57 55.29 -28.85
CA SER A 442 10.55 55.16 -27.76
C SER A 442 10.01 54.44 -26.52
N ARG A 443 8.71 54.09 -26.49
CA ARG A 443 8.00 53.64 -25.28
C ARG A 443 7.89 52.13 -25.21
N LYS A 444 8.08 51.59 -24.01
CA LYS A 444 8.22 50.16 -23.79
C LYS A 444 7.32 49.65 -22.67
N ALA A 445 6.84 48.41 -22.84
CA ALA A 445 6.26 47.61 -21.77
C ALA A 445 7.23 46.50 -21.39
N PHE A 446 7.52 46.35 -20.10
CA PHE A 446 8.40 45.33 -19.55
C PHE A 446 7.64 44.48 -18.53
N GLY A 447 7.35 43.24 -18.89
CA GLY A 447 6.83 42.25 -17.94
C GLY A 447 7.87 41.93 -16.87
N GLY A 448 7.41 41.61 -15.66
CA GLY A 448 8.27 41.31 -14.53
C GLY A 448 8.92 39.93 -14.63
N ASP A 449 10.10 39.76 -14.06
CA ASP A 449 10.73 38.45 -13.94
C ASP A 449 10.02 37.59 -12.88
N GLY A 450 9.97 36.27 -13.06
CA GLY A 450 9.45 35.35 -12.05
C GLY A 450 10.38 35.19 -10.84
N GLY A 451 9.93 34.51 -9.80
CA GLY A 451 10.71 34.24 -8.59
C GLY A 451 11.56 32.97 -8.70
N VAL A 452 12.63 32.87 -7.91
CA VAL A 452 13.39 31.61 -7.77
C VAL A 452 12.64 30.67 -6.83
N GLY A 453 12.56 29.37 -7.17
CA GLY A 453 11.99 28.35 -6.29
C GLY A 453 12.93 28.00 -5.12
N GLY A 454 12.37 27.71 -3.95
CA GLY A 454 13.12 27.34 -2.76
C GLY A 454 13.70 25.93 -2.84
N ASP A 455 14.79 25.67 -2.13
CA ASP A 455 15.42 24.37 -2.08
C ASP A 455 14.61 23.39 -1.21
N GLY A 456 14.52 22.14 -1.67
CA GLY A 456 14.02 21.01 -0.89
C GLY A 456 15.10 20.52 0.08
N ALA A 457 14.66 20.03 1.23
CA ALA A 457 15.55 19.61 2.30
C ALA A 457 15.85 18.10 2.27
N SER A 458 16.93 17.69 2.94
CA SER A 458 17.36 16.29 2.97
C SER A 458 16.55 15.45 3.95
N ALA A 459 16.42 14.17 3.64
CA ALA A 459 15.96 13.18 4.60
C ALA A 459 17.15 12.53 5.29
N LEU A 460 17.52 13.04 6.45
CA LEU A 460 18.62 12.54 7.27
C LEU A 460 18.19 11.34 8.13
N GLY A 461 16.88 11.12 8.28
CA GLY A 461 16.30 9.91 8.86
C GLY A 461 16.60 8.66 8.03
N THR A 462 17.20 7.66 8.67
CA THR A 462 17.47 6.36 8.04
C THR A 462 16.21 5.49 7.98
N GLY A 463 16.19 4.52 7.07
CA GLY A 463 15.29 3.38 7.23
C GLY A 463 15.62 2.64 8.52
N GLY A 464 14.63 2.01 9.12
CA GLY A 464 14.83 1.10 10.24
C GLY A 464 15.55 -0.16 9.80
N GLU A 465 16.28 -0.81 10.70
CA GLU A 465 16.88 -2.11 10.39
C GLU A 465 15.81 -3.18 10.19
N GLY A 466 16.07 -4.15 9.33
CA GLY A 466 15.25 -5.34 9.22
C GLY A 466 15.38 -6.20 10.48
N GLY A 467 14.31 -6.87 10.87
CA GLY A 467 14.34 -7.80 11.98
C GLY A 467 15.16 -9.05 11.66
N ILE A 468 15.87 -9.59 12.65
CA ILE A 468 16.62 -10.84 12.45
C ILE A 468 15.68 -12.01 12.14
N GLY A 469 16.13 -12.96 11.31
CA GLY A 469 15.40 -14.21 11.10
C GLY A 469 15.42 -15.11 12.34
N GLY A 470 14.38 -15.92 12.52
CA GLY A 470 14.29 -16.88 13.62
C GLY A 470 15.22 -18.07 13.45
N GLN A 471 15.60 -18.74 14.54
CA GLN A 471 16.42 -19.96 14.45
C GLN A 471 15.57 -21.15 13.96
N GLY A 472 16.15 -22.05 13.17
CA GLY A 472 15.51 -23.33 12.84
C GLY A 472 15.41 -24.26 14.05
N GLY A 473 14.44 -25.15 14.04
CA GLY A 473 14.25 -26.16 15.08
C GLY A 473 15.17 -27.38 14.90
N ASN A 474 15.46 -28.09 15.99
CA ASN A 474 16.27 -29.32 15.91
C ASN A 474 15.50 -30.45 15.23
N GLY A 475 16.19 -31.28 14.45
CA GLY A 475 15.62 -32.55 13.96
C GLY A 475 15.48 -33.57 15.08
N GLY A 476 14.51 -34.46 14.95
CA GLY A 476 14.27 -35.57 15.88
C GLY A 476 15.23 -36.75 15.65
N ALA A 477 15.45 -37.56 16.68
CA ALA A 477 16.25 -38.77 16.55
C ALA A 477 15.51 -39.87 15.76
N GLY A 478 16.22 -40.62 14.93
CA GLY A 478 15.71 -41.84 14.30
C GLY A 478 15.74 -43.05 15.25
N GLY A 479 15.16 -44.16 14.82
CA GLY A 479 15.11 -45.42 15.55
C GLY A 479 16.48 -46.05 15.77
N LEU A 480 16.59 -46.87 16.82
CA LEU A 480 17.85 -47.50 17.24
C LEU A 480 18.35 -48.52 16.21
N LEU A 481 17.43 -49.21 15.53
CA LEU A 481 17.75 -50.31 14.61
C LEU A 481 17.77 -49.84 13.15
N ILE A 482 16.67 -49.26 12.67
CA ILE A 482 16.54 -48.73 11.30
C ILE A 482 15.84 -47.37 11.35
N GLY A 483 16.53 -46.30 11.00
CA GLY A 483 15.93 -44.97 10.95
C GLY A 483 16.96 -43.84 10.83
N ASN A 484 16.70 -42.88 9.96
CA ASN A 484 17.50 -41.68 9.82
C ASN A 484 17.13 -40.66 10.90
N GLY A 485 18.10 -39.84 11.32
CA GLY A 485 17.77 -38.62 12.08
C GLY A 485 16.98 -37.65 11.20
N GLY A 486 16.06 -36.92 11.80
CA GLY A 486 15.39 -35.81 11.13
C GLY A 486 16.38 -34.68 10.84
N ALA A 487 16.21 -34.01 9.70
CA ALA A 487 17.00 -32.82 9.40
C ALA A 487 16.67 -31.69 10.38
N GLY A 488 17.67 -30.86 10.72
CA GLY A 488 17.40 -29.58 11.37
C GLY A 488 16.59 -28.66 10.46
N GLY A 489 15.72 -27.84 11.05
CA GLY A 489 15.04 -26.78 10.35
C GLY A 489 16.03 -25.71 9.87
N VAL A 490 15.76 -25.12 8.71
CA VAL A 490 16.56 -23.98 8.22
C VAL A 490 16.29 -22.75 9.09
N GLY A 491 17.28 -21.88 9.26
CA GLY A 491 17.05 -20.56 9.87
C GLY A 491 16.07 -19.74 9.02
N GLY A 492 15.26 -18.92 9.68
CA GLY A 492 14.43 -17.93 9.02
C GLY A 492 15.27 -16.86 8.34
N THR A 493 14.76 -16.28 7.26
CA THR A 493 15.43 -15.15 6.59
C THR A 493 15.28 -13.89 7.44
N ALA A 494 16.29 -13.03 7.49
CA ALA A 494 16.10 -11.72 8.12
C ALA A 494 15.14 -10.86 7.26
N GLY A 495 14.43 -9.94 7.90
CA GLY A 495 13.63 -8.95 7.21
C GLY A 495 14.51 -7.97 6.45
N ALA A 496 13.97 -7.37 5.40
CA ALA A 496 14.66 -6.29 4.70
C ALA A 496 14.77 -5.06 5.60
N GLY A 497 15.87 -4.29 5.47
CA GLY A 497 15.91 -2.94 6.03
C GLY A 497 14.79 -2.07 5.45
N GLY A 498 14.30 -1.13 6.23
CA GLY A 498 13.41 -0.08 5.75
C GLY A 498 14.14 0.85 4.78
N THR A 499 13.39 1.54 3.93
CA THR A 499 13.98 2.52 3.01
C THR A 499 14.36 3.79 3.77
N GLY A 500 15.48 4.42 3.41
CA GLY A 500 15.76 5.79 3.87
C GLY A 500 14.62 6.75 3.53
N GLY A 501 14.45 7.82 4.30
CA GLY A 501 13.50 8.87 3.91
C GLY A 501 13.86 9.47 2.55
N SER A 502 12.87 9.91 1.78
CA SER A 502 13.11 10.61 0.52
C SER A 502 13.46 12.07 0.76
N GLY A 503 14.43 12.62 0.05
CA GLY A 503 14.66 14.06 0.06
C GLY A 503 13.43 14.85 -0.38
N GLY A 504 13.22 16.04 0.18
CA GLY A 504 12.20 16.98 -0.25
C GLY A 504 12.47 17.48 -1.66
N ALA A 505 11.41 17.68 -2.44
CA ALA A 505 11.50 18.26 -3.76
C ALA A 505 11.84 19.76 -3.68
N GLY A 506 12.61 20.26 -4.64
CA GLY A 506 12.79 21.70 -4.82
C GLY A 506 11.51 22.35 -5.36
N GLY A 507 11.26 23.61 -4.98
CA GLY A 507 10.16 24.40 -5.48
C GLY A 507 10.36 24.82 -6.93
N ALA A 508 9.28 24.94 -7.70
CA ALA A 508 9.34 25.44 -9.07
C ALA A 508 9.75 26.93 -9.11
N GLY A 509 10.45 27.36 -10.15
CA GLY A 509 10.66 28.77 -10.42
C GLY A 509 9.40 29.42 -11.00
N GLY A 510 9.18 30.68 -10.68
CA GLY A 510 8.07 31.47 -11.19
C GLY A 510 8.23 31.84 -12.66
N ALA A 511 7.12 31.96 -13.37
CA ALA A 511 7.07 32.41 -14.75
C ALA A 511 7.29 33.93 -14.85
N GLY A 512 7.87 34.36 -15.98
CA GLY A 512 7.96 35.78 -16.31
C GLY A 512 6.64 36.32 -16.84
N GLY A 513 6.33 37.57 -16.49
CA GLY A 513 5.13 38.27 -16.91
C GLY A 513 5.20 38.77 -18.35
N GLY A 514 4.04 38.94 -18.98
CA GLY A 514 3.94 39.38 -20.38
C GLY A 514 4.07 40.90 -20.55
N GLY A 515 4.76 41.32 -21.60
CA GLY A 515 4.76 42.70 -22.08
C GLY A 515 3.83 42.87 -23.28
N THR A 516 2.90 43.81 -23.20
CA THR A 516 1.98 44.16 -24.29
C THR A 516 2.08 45.63 -24.65
N ASN A 517 2.23 45.93 -25.94
CA ASN A 517 2.18 47.29 -26.45
C ASN A 517 1.26 47.34 -27.67
N SER A 518 0.17 48.11 -27.57
CA SER A 518 -0.81 48.27 -28.65
C SER A 518 -0.50 49.45 -29.58
N GLY A 519 0.55 50.24 -29.27
CA GLY A 519 1.10 51.33 -30.09
C GLY A 519 2.38 50.92 -30.86
N PRO A 520 3.10 51.87 -31.49
CA PRO A 520 4.26 51.60 -32.34
C PRO A 520 5.58 51.36 -31.59
N GLY A 521 5.55 51.18 -30.26
CA GLY A 521 6.74 50.91 -29.44
C GLY A 521 6.98 49.42 -29.23
N ALA A 522 8.07 49.04 -28.54
CA ALA A 522 8.42 47.65 -28.29
C ALA A 522 7.80 47.11 -26.98
N ALA A 523 7.63 45.79 -26.88
CA ALA A 523 7.18 45.10 -25.68
C ALA A 523 8.06 43.89 -25.36
N PHE A 524 8.50 43.77 -24.10
CA PHE A 524 9.40 42.72 -23.63
C PHE A 524 8.72 41.90 -22.55
N GLY A 525 8.74 40.57 -22.70
CA GLY A 525 8.34 39.68 -21.63
C GLY A 525 9.45 39.53 -20.58
N GLY A 526 9.07 39.31 -19.33
CA GLY A 526 10.00 39.00 -18.26
C GLY A 526 10.52 37.57 -18.35
N ASN A 527 11.64 37.29 -17.71
CA ASN A 527 12.24 35.96 -17.69
C ASN A 527 11.55 35.07 -16.65
N GLY A 528 11.43 33.78 -16.97
CA GLY A 528 11.17 32.77 -15.95
C GLY A 528 12.46 32.46 -15.18
N ASN A 529 12.34 32.10 -13.90
CA ASN A 529 13.50 31.88 -13.03
C ASN A 529 13.67 30.42 -12.60
N THR A 530 14.80 30.11 -11.95
CA THR A 530 15.23 28.72 -11.70
C THR A 530 14.41 28.03 -10.61
N GLY A 531 14.17 26.72 -10.77
CA GLY A 531 13.64 25.88 -9.70
C GLY A 531 14.72 25.50 -8.67
N GLY A 532 14.31 25.17 -7.45
CA GLY A 532 15.19 24.77 -6.35
C GLY A 532 15.71 23.33 -6.46
N ASN A 533 16.74 22.98 -5.70
CA ASN A 533 17.35 21.64 -5.70
C ASN A 533 16.60 20.66 -4.77
N GLY A 534 16.73 19.35 -4.99
CA GLY A 534 16.17 18.31 -4.09
C GLY A 534 17.17 17.72 -3.08
N GLY A 535 16.69 17.12 -1.98
CA GLY A 535 17.53 16.56 -0.89
C GLY A 535 17.99 15.08 -1.04
N ASN A 536 18.88 14.57 -0.17
CA ASN A 536 19.44 13.18 -0.23
C ASN A 536 18.73 12.11 0.67
N GLY A 537 18.99 10.79 0.52
CA GLY A 537 18.39 9.67 1.35
C GLY A 537 19.36 8.73 2.14
N GLY A 538 18.90 7.71 2.92
CA GLY A 538 19.70 6.88 3.91
C GLY A 538 19.69 5.31 3.82
N ALA A 539 20.53 4.57 4.63
CA ALA A 539 21.05 3.16 4.43
C ALA A 539 20.66 2.00 5.46
N PRO A 540 20.97 0.67 5.23
CA PRO A 540 20.50 -0.54 6.02
C PRO A 540 21.50 -1.62 6.67
N GLY A 541 21.00 -2.76 7.28
CA GLY A 541 21.76 -3.88 8.00
C GLY A 541 21.18 -5.38 8.05
N ALA A 542 21.83 -6.38 8.75
CA ALA A 542 22.20 -7.83 8.37
C ALA A 542 21.66 -9.20 9.06
N LEU A 543 22.46 -10.34 9.08
CA LEU A 543 22.34 -11.90 8.94
C LEU A 543 21.89 -12.99 10.08
N GLY A 544 21.83 -14.38 9.81
CA GLY A 544 21.24 -15.57 10.63
C GLY A 544 22.00 -17.00 10.92
N GLY A 545 21.37 -18.17 11.38
CA GLY A 545 21.96 -19.44 12.10
C GLY A 545 21.62 -21.00 11.76
N LYS A 546 22.06 -22.10 12.53
CA LYS A 546 22.43 -23.60 12.21
C LYS A 546 21.59 -24.87 12.77
N GLY A 547 21.82 -26.18 12.37
CA GLY A 547 21.04 -27.45 12.76
C GLY A 547 21.69 -28.76 13.41
N GLY A 548 21.10 -30.02 13.35
CA GLY A 548 21.46 -31.23 14.21
C GLY A 548 21.42 -32.74 13.72
N SER A 549 21.74 -33.75 14.59
CA SER A 549 22.30 -35.14 14.33
C SER A 549 21.40 -36.44 14.37
N GLY A 550 21.86 -37.64 13.90
CA GLY A 550 21.07 -38.94 13.80
C GLY A 550 21.74 -40.33 14.18
N GLY A 551 21.19 -41.51 13.77
CA GLY A 551 21.32 -42.88 14.39
C GLY A 551 22.29 -43.97 13.79
N LEU A 552 22.16 -45.29 14.13
CA LEU A 552 23.19 -46.38 13.96
C LEU A 552 23.33 -47.04 12.55
N ILE A 553 22.22 -47.39 11.88
CA ILE A 553 22.18 -47.78 10.43
C ILE A 553 21.33 -46.76 9.64
N GLY A 554 21.33 -45.53 10.14
CA GLY A 554 20.70 -44.38 9.50
C GLY A 554 21.70 -43.25 9.43
N ARG A 555 21.52 -42.33 8.48
CA ARG A 555 22.41 -41.17 8.43
C ARG A 555 22.06 -40.21 9.56
N ALA A 556 23.06 -39.48 10.04
CA ALA A 556 22.78 -38.29 10.83
C ALA A 556 21.82 -37.37 10.06
N GLY A 557 20.86 -36.76 10.76
CA GLY A 557 20.14 -35.63 10.19
C GLY A 557 21.16 -34.63 9.67
N SER A 558 20.89 -34.03 8.52
CA SER A 558 21.71 -32.90 8.07
C SER A 558 21.39 -31.70 8.95
N ASP A 559 22.43 -30.93 9.32
CA ASP A 559 22.23 -29.60 9.88
C ASP A 559 21.34 -28.79 8.94
N GLY A 560 20.32 -28.14 9.48
CA GLY A 560 19.55 -27.12 8.77
C GLY A 560 20.49 -26.02 8.26
N GLY A 561 20.32 -25.65 7.00
CA GLY A 561 21.06 -24.56 6.39
C GLY A 561 20.83 -23.24 7.13
N VAL A 562 21.82 -22.36 7.03
CA VAL A 562 21.74 -20.99 7.57
C VAL A 562 20.64 -20.22 6.83
N GLY A 563 19.76 -19.53 7.55
CA GLY A 563 18.80 -18.62 6.93
C GLY A 563 19.52 -17.54 6.13
N ALA A 564 19.03 -17.22 4.93
CA ALA A 564 19.62 -16.14 4.12
C ALA A 564 19.56 -14.81 4.89
N GLY A 565 20.65 -14.05 4.87
CA GLY A 565 20.64 -12.68 5.41
C GLY A 565 19.60 -11.84 4.69
N GLY A 566 18.93 -10.95 5.42
CA GLY A 566 18.04 -9.96 4.82
C GLY A 566 18.84 -9.08 3.86
N ALA A 567 18.23 -8.71 2.74
CA ALA A 567 18.78 -7.64 1.91
C ALA A 567 18.76 -6.34 2.70
N GLY A 568 19.82 -5.54 2.59
CA GLY A 568 19.76 -4.17 3.08
C GLY A 568 18.61 -3.41 2.42
N GLY A 569 17.89 -2.60 3.18
CA GLY A 569 16.94 -1.60 2.68
C GLY A 569 17.55 -0.64 1.67
N ALA A 570 16.79 -0.30 0.63
CA ALA A 570 17.25 0.63 -0.38
C ALA A 570 17.49 2.04 0.22
N GLY A 571 18.48 2.73 -0.34
CA GLY A 571 18.65 4.16 -0.14
C GLY A 571 17.35 4.94 -0.38
N GLY A 572 17.03 5.92 0.46
CA GLY A 572 15.93 6.84 0.17
C GLY A 572 16.15 7.57 -1.17
N ALA A 573 15.09 7.78 -1.96
CA ALA A 573 15.21 8.50 -3.21
C ALA A 573 15.64 9.96 -2.96
N GLY A 574 16.50 10.50 -3.83
CA GLY A 574 16.80 11.93 -3.82
C GLY A 574 15.56 12.73 -4.23
N GLY A 575 15.38 13.92 -3.65
CA GLY A 575 14.31 14.84 -4.03
C GLY A 575 14.48 15.29 -5.49
N THR A 576 13.37 15.48 -6.20
CA THR A 576 13.41 16.04 -7.56
C THR A 576 13.77 17.54 -7.50
N GLY A 577 14.56 18.02 -8.46
CA GLY A 577 14.72 19.47 -8.65
C GLY A 577 13.41 20.09 -9.13
N GLY A 578 13.15 21.34 -8.74
CA GLY A 578 12.00 22.10 -9.21
C GLY A 578 12.14 22.47 -10.69
N GLU A 579 11.01 22.55 -11.40
CA GLU A 579 11.01 23.00 -12.79
C GLU A 579 11.38 24.49 -12.90
N GLY A 580 11.98 24.90 -14.02
CA GLY A 580 12.23 26.31 -14.29
C GLY A 580 10.97 27.01 -14.81
N GLY A 581 10.78 28.28 -14.46
CA GLY A 581 9.63 29.06 -14.92
C GLY A 581 9.67 29.37 -16.41
N THR A 582 8.52 29.55 -17.05
CA THR A 582 8.45 29.94 -18.46
C THR A 582 8.75 31.43 -18.64
N GLY A 583 9.36 31.82 -19.76
CA GLY A 583 9.51 33.24 -20.11
C GLY A 583 8.17 33.85 -20.56
N GLY A 584 7.98 35.14 -20.28
CA GLY A 584 6.79 35.89 -20.66
C GLY A 584 6.77 36.31 -22.13
N ASP A 585 5.58 36.53 -22.68
CA ASP A 585 5.41 36.97 -24.07
C ASP A 585 5.81 38.44 -24.27
N GLY A 586 6.44 38.78 -25.40
CA GLY A 586 6.63 40.15 -25.89
C GLY A 586 5.81 40.41 -27.16
N LYS A 587 4.64 41.04 -27.06
CA LYS A 587 3.65 41.09 -28.16
C LYS A 587 3.82 42.28 -29.13
N THR A 588 4.99 42.43 -29.77
CA THR A 588 5.26 43.43 -30.85
C THR A 588 6.35 42.96 -31.82
N THR A 589 6.48 43.58 -33.01
CA THR A 589 7.51 43.24 -34.04
C THR A 589 8.95 43.54 -33.64
N ASP A 590 9.17 44.53 -32.77
CA ASP A 590 10.50 44.95 -32.28
C ASP A 590 10.76 44.51 -30.83
N GLY A 591 9.83 43.74 -30.25
CA GLY A 591 9.89 43.21 -28.90
C GLY A 591 10.33 41.75 -28.86
N ASN A 592 10.92 41.32 -27.74
CA ASN A 592 11.35 39.94 -27.55
C ASN A 592 10.61 39.29 -26.37
N PRO A 593 10.25 37.99 -26.46
CA PRO A 593 9.83 37.22 -25.29
C PRO A 593 10.98 37.07 -24.30
N GLY A 594 10.64 36.87 -23.03
CA GLY A 594 11.61 36.55 -21.98
C GLY A 594 12.18 35.15 -22.15
N MET A 595 13.34 34.90 -21.53
CA MET A 595 13.94 33.58 -21.51
C MET A 595 13.27 32.70 -20.45
N GLY A 596 13.17 31.38 -20.71
CA GLY A 596 12.76 30.41 -19.70
C GLY A 596 13.85 30.17 -18.66
N GLY A 597 13.44 29.86 -17.43
CA GLY A 597 14.29 29.50 -16.32
C GLY A 597 14.85 28.08 -16.45
N SER A 598 15.97 27.82 -15.76
CA SER A 598 16.56 26.49 -15.72
C SER A 598 15.96 25.64 -14.59
N PRO A 599 15.74 24.33 -14.78
CA PRO A 599 15.36 23.43 -13.69
C PRO A 599 16.44 23.35 -12.61
N GLY A 600 16.03 23.10 -11.37
CA GLY A 600 16.93 22.79 -10.25
C GLY A 600 17.53 21.39 -10.37
N SER A 601 18.60 21.13 -9.62
CA SER A 601 19.26 19.82 -9.61
C SER A 601 18.55 18.82 -8.69
N ALA A 602 18.49 17.55 -9.09
CA ALA A 602 17.96 16.48 -8.24
C ALA A 602 18.94 16.13 -7.12
N GLY A 603 18.41 15.77 -5.95
CA GLY A 603 19.18 15.26 -4.83
C GLY A 603 19.78 13.88 -5.11
N GLN A 604 20.85 13.54 -4.40
CA GLN A 604 21.51 12.24 -4.53
C GLN A 604 20.70 11.16 -3.80
N PRO A 605 20.41 10.00 -4.43
CA PRO A 605 19.85 8.86 -3.73
C PRO A 605 20.72 8.44 -2.54
N GLY A 606 20.10 7.92 -1.48
CA GLY A 606 20.83 7.27 -0.40
C GLY A 606 21.64 6.08 -0.90
N GLN A 607 22.80 5.84 -0.27
CA GLN A 607 23.60 4.66 -0.57
C GLN A 607 22.80 3.40 -0.15
N PRO A 608 22.63 2.40 -1.04
CA PRO A 608 22.17 1.06 -0.64
C PRO A 608 23.18 0.46 0.35
N GLY A 609 22.76 -0.47 1.21
CA GLY A 609 23.69 -1.23 2.06
C GLY A 609 23.38 -2.70 2.15
#